data_AF-A0A6V7Y0E9-F1
#
_entry.id   AF-A0A6V7Y0E9-F1
#
_cell.length_a   1.000
_cell.length_b   1.000
_cell.length_c   1.000
_cell.angle_alpha   90.00
_cell.angle_beta   90.00
_cell.angle_gamma   90.00
#
_symmetry.space_group_name_H-M   'P 1'
#
loop_
_entity.id
_entity.type
_entity.pdbx_description
1 polymer ?
#
loop_
_entity_poly.entity_id
_entity_poly.type
_entity_poly.pdbx_seq_one_letter_code
_entity_poly.pdbx_strand_id
1 'polypeptide(L)'
;MVSLLFVSFVVPLGLPLVILTMIFRPQLVLTRHFWTPQQTTSVQLNELKKIQDVNFPCILQQLSEKNKNLSTQLPVKFYQLPSTTVNLPKLEELSSSQLYHLKRLHKVSPFSLGTKSLMERVLILQLLDRKMAEDTEKELKGLNVTQLQLHLYIRKLNYAKMDTESMQSLLNKWLQHCSTLPPSTYVYAPFLIQAKF
;
A
#
# COMPACT_ATOMS: atom_id res chain seq x y z
N MET A 1 43.33 -4.49 -3.47
CA MET A 1 43.53 -3.69 -4.69
C MET A 1 42.20 -3.61 -5.43
N VAL A 2 41.54 -2.45 -5.41
CA VAL A 2 40.40 -2.19 -6.32
C VAL A 2 40.99 -2.12 -7.72
N SER A 3 40.60 -3.03 -8.61
CA SER A 3 41.16 -3.15 -9.96
C SER A 3 41.00 -1.82 -10.72
N LEU A 4 42.07 -1.35 -11.37
CA LEU A 4 42.06 -0.13 -12.19
C LEU A 4 40.92 -0.13 -13.22
N LEU A 5 40.53 -1.31 -13.70
CA LEU A 5 39.39 -1.52 -14.61
C LEU A 5 38.04 -1.10 -13.99
N PHE A 6 37.87 -1.27 -12.68
CA PHE A 6 36.66 -0.88 -11.98
C PHE A 6 36.51 0.65 -11.92
N VAL A 7 37.61 1.37 -11.68
CA VAL A 7 37.62 2.84 -11.67
C VAL A 7 37.39 3.39 -13.09
N SER A 8 38.03 2.81 -14.10
CA SER A 8 37.90 3.24 -15.50
C SER A 8 36.53 2.98 -16.12
N PHE A 9 35.72 2.07 -15.57
CA PHE A 9 34.37 1.79 -16.08
C PHE A 9 33.28 2.45 -15.24
N VAL A 10 33.38 2.39 -13.91
CA VAL A 10 32.35 2.92 -12.99
C VAL A 10 32.33 4.45 -12.98
N VAL A 11 33.47 5.12 -13.11
CA VAL A 11 33.51 6.60 -13.10
C VAL A 11 32.91 7.22 -14.37
N PRO A 12 33.32 6.83 -15.60
CA PRO A 12 32.78 7.46 -16.81
C PRO A 12 31.40 6.95 -17.22
N LEU A 13 30.95 5.77 -16.77
CA LEU A 13 29.61 5.26 -17.11
C LEU A 13 28.63 5.36 -15.94
N GLY A 14 29.09 5.06 -14.72
CA GLY A 14 28.24 5.12 -13.52
C GLY A 14 27.90 6.55 -13.11
N LEU A 15 28.86 7.48 -13.10
CA LEU A 15 28.59 8.86 -12.68
C LEU A 15 27.60 9.57 -13.62
N PRO A 16 27.72 9.49 -14.96
CA PRO A 16 26.73 10.05 -15.86
C PRO A 16 25.37 9.37 -15.76
N LEU A 17 25.31 8.05 -15.55
CA LEU A 17 24.04 7.35 -15.28
C LEU A 17 23.37 7.85 -13.99
N VAL A 18 24.14 8.09 -12.93
CA VAL A 18 23.63 8.66 -11.67
C VAL A 18 23.14 10.10 -11.88
N ILE A 19 23.88 10.93 -12.61
CA ILE A 19 23.46 12.32 -12.92
C ILE A 19 22.21 12.32 -13.83
N LEU A 20 22.19 11.48 -14.86
CA LEU A 20 21.05 11.32 -15.76
C LEU A 20 19.82 10.83 -14.97
N THR A 21 19.97 9.85 -14.11
CA THR A 21 18.88 9.40 -13.24
C THR A 21 18.49 10.47 -12.23
N MET A 22 19.41 11.30 -11.72
CA MET A 22 19.08 12.42 -10.84
C MET A 22 18.27 13.51 -11.55
N ILE A 23 18.56 13.81 -12.83
CA ILE A 23 17.84 14.81 -13.64
C ILE A 23 16.47 14.27 -14.08
N PHE A 24 16.43 13.06 -14.65
CA PHE A 24 15.23 12.54 -15.31
C PHE A 24 14.34 11.69 -14.38
N ARG A 25 14.90 11.11 -13.32
CA ARG A 25 14.24 10.23 -12.36
C ARG A 25 14.77 10.49 -10.93
N PRO A 26 14.72 11.74 -10.42
CA PRO A 26 15.33 12.12 -9.13
C PRO A 26 14.93 11.19 -7.99
N GLN A 27 13.75 10.57 -8.10
CA GLN A 27 13.21 9.60 -7.16
C GLN A 27 14.07 8.34 -6.93
N LEU A 28 14.98 8.00 -7.86
CA LEU A 28 15.87 6.84 -7.76
C LEU A 28 17.20 7.14 -7.08
N VAL A 29 17.60 8.42 -7.02
CA VAL A 29 18.92 8.87 -6.54
C VAL A 29 18.80 9.70 -5.28
N LEU A 30 17.80 10.60 -5.23
CA LEU A 30 17.53 11.43 -4.07
C LEU A 30 16.65 10.66 -3.09
N THR A 31 17.16 10.47 -1.88
CA THR A 31 16.36 9.94 -0.77
C THR A 31 15.16 10.85 -0.50
N ARG A 32 14.07 10.28 0.04
CA ARG A 32 12.82 11.00 0.38
C ARG A 32 13.06 12.33 1.12
N HIS A 33 14.18 12.47 1.84
CA HIS A 33 14.56 13.67 2.57
C HIS A 33 14.64 14.93 1.68
N PHE A 34 15.01 14.79 0.41
CA PHE A 34 15.17 15.92 -0.51
C PHE A 34 13.91 16.26 -1.30
N TRP A 35 12.80 15.57 -1.07
CA TRP A 35 11.58 15.80 -1.83
C TRP A 35 10.74 16.86 -1.13
N THR A 36 10.15 17.76 -1.92
CA THR A 36 9.14 18.67 -1.39
C THR A 36 7.89 17.88 -0.97
N PRO A 37 7.05 18.42 -0.06
CA PRO A 37 5.79 17.78 0.30
C PRO A 37 4.92 17.46 -0.93
N GLN A 38 4.84 18.38 -1.89
CA GLN A 38 4.08 18.22 -3.13
C GLN A 38 4.62 17.07 -4.01
N GLN A 39 5.95 16.94 -4.11
CA GLN A 39 6.58 15.83 -4.83
C GLN A 39 6.30 14.50 -4.14
N THR A 40 6.37 14.46 -2.81
CA THR A 40 6.04 13.26 -2.03
C THR A 40 4.59 12.84 -2.25
N THR A 41 3.65 13.77 -2.14
CA THR A 41 2.23 13.49 -2.36
C THR A 41 1.96 13.03 -3.80
N SER A 42 2.55 13.68 -4.81
CA SER A 42 2.32 13.30 -6.21
C SER A 42 2.85 11.89 -6.52
N VAL A 43 4.02 11.52 -5.98
CA VAL A 43 4.55 10.16 -6.11
C VAL A 43 3.66 9.15 -5.42
N GLN A 44 3.26 9.41 -4.18
CA GLN A 44 2.36 8.52 -3.43
C GLN A 44 1.04 8.29 -4.18
N LEU A 45 0.41 9.35 -4.68
CA LEU A 45 -0.83 9.26 -5.44
C LEU A 45 -0.66 8.51 -6.77
N ASN A 46 0.43 8.76 -7.51
CA ASN A 46 0.74 8.03 -8.74
C ASN A 46 0.94 6.53 -8.47
N GLU A 47 1.57 6.18 -7.36
CA GLU A 47 1.73 4.79 -6.97
C GLU A 47 0.40 4.13 -6.56
N LEU A 48 -0.45 4.83 -5.81
CA LEU A 48 -1.78 4.34 -5.45
C LEU A 48 -2.62 4.12 -6.71
N LYS A 49 -2.61 5.08 -7.64
CA LYS A 49 -3.25 4.93 -8.94
C LYS A 49 -2.74 3.71 -9.69
N LYS A 50 -1.42 3.52 -9.78
CA LYS A 50 -0.83 2.33 -10.43
C LYS A 50 -1.25 1.02 -9.76
N ILE A 51 -1.37 0.99 -8.43
CA ILE A 51 -1.87 -0.19 -7.71
C ILE A 51 -3.33 -0.45 -8.08
N GLN A 52 -4.16 0.58 -8.14
CA GLN A 52 -5.56 0.48 -8.54
C GLN A 52 -5.70 0.02 -9.99
N ASP A 53 -4.92 0.58 -10.92
CA ASP A 53 -5.05 0.27 -12.34
C ASP A 53 -4.50 -1.13 -12.69
N VAL A 54 -3.51 -1.63 -11.95
CA VAL A 54 -2.80 -2.88 -12.29
C VAL A 54 -3.15 -4.03 -11.35
N ASN A 55 -3.12 -3.82 -10.04
CA ASN A 55 -3.26 -4.93 -9.08
C ASN A 55 -4.71 -5.22 -8.73
N PHE A 56 -5.57 -4.20 -8.66
CA PHE A 56 -6.97 -4.42 -8.30
C PHE A 56 -7.71 -5.30 -9.32
N PRO A 57 -7.58 -5.10 -10.65
CA PRO A 57 -8.21 -5.99 -11.63
C PRO A 57 -7.79 -7.45 -11.48
N CYS A 58 -6.50 -7.69 -11.22
CA CYS A 58 -5.98 -9.04 -11.02
C CYS A 58 -6.54 -9.67 -9.73
N ILE A 59 -6.54 -8.94 -8.61
CA ILE A 59 -7.14 -9.41 -7.35
C ILE A 59 -8.63 -9.66 -7.54
N LEU A 60 -9.31 -8.79 -8.29
CA LEU A 60 -10.73 -8.90 -8.56
C LEU A 60 -11.08 -10.15 -9.35
N GLN A 61 -10.36 -10.40 -10.45
CA GLN A 61 -10.51 -11.60 -11.26
C GLN A 61 -10.30 -12.87 -10.42
N GLN A 62 -9.31 -12.86 -9.54
CA GLN A 62 -9.01 -14.01 -8.66
C GLN A 62 -10.14 -14.28 -7.66
N LEU A 63 -10.77 -13.23 -7.13
CA LEU A 63 -11.86 -13.37 -6.18
C LEU A 63 -13.19 -13.66 -6.87
N SER A 64 -13.42 -13.20 -8.10
CA SER A 64 -14.68 -13.43 -8.83
C SER A 64 -14.90 -14.91 -9.18
N GLU A 65 -13.83 -15.67 -9.43
CA GLU A 65 -13.88 -17.13 -9.62
C GLU A 65 -14.55 -17.85 -8.44
N LYS A 66 -14.34 -17.34 -7.22
CA LYS A 66 -14.89 -17.91 -5.98
C LYS A 66 -16.17 -17.21 -5.50
N ASN A 67 -16.54 -16.07 -6.10
CA ASN A 67 -17.62 -15.21 -5.62
C ASN A 67 -18.49 -14.71 -6.79
N LYS A 68 -19.62 -15.40 -7.04
CA LYS A 68 -20.50 -15.17 -8.22
C LYS A 68 -21.09 -13.75 -8.35
N ASN A 69 -21.17 -12.97 -7.26
CA ASN A 69 -21.79 -11.64 -7.23
C ASN A 69 -20.87 -10.54 -6.69
N LEU A 70 -19.55 -10.73 -6.77
CA LEU A 70 -18.56 -9.81 -6.18
C LEU A 70 -18.70 -8.36 -6.69
N SER A 71 -19.19 -8.16 -7.92
CA SER A 71 -19.41 -6.84 -8.50
C SER A 71 -20.45 -5.99 -7.81
N THR A 72 -21.50 -6.62 -7.32
CA THR A 72 -22.56 -5.94 -6.57
C THR A 72 -22.18 -5.68 -5.11
N GLN A 73 -21.11 -6.33 -4.62
CA GLN A 73 -20.66 -6.25 -3.23
C GLN A 73 -19.52 -5.25 -3.02
N LEU A 74 -18.82 -4.85 -4.09
CA LEU A 74 -17.70 -3.92 -4.02
C LEU A 74 -18.13 -2.49 -4.40
N PRO A 75 -17.60 -1.45 -3.72
CA PRO A 75 -16.75 -1.54 -2.53
C PRO A 75 -17.54 -1.95 -1.27
N VAL A 76 -16.93 -2.79 -0.44
CA VAL A 76 -17.51 -3.20 0.86
C VAL A 76 -17.46 -2.02 1.83
N LYS A 77 -18.57 -1.78 2.55
CA LYS A 77 -18.58 -0.76 3.61
C LYS A 77 -17.78 -1.25 4.82
N PHE A 78 -17.08 -0.34 5.51
CA PHE A 78 -16.20 -0.70 6.62
C PHE A 78 -16.84 -1.61 7.69
N TYR A 79 -18.07 -1.33 8.12
CA TYR A 79 -18.77 -2.13 9.13
C TYR A 79 -19.13 -3.55 8.65
N GLN A 80 -19.08 -3.82 7.34
CA GLN A 80 -19.32 -5.14 6.76
C GLN A 80 -18.03 -5.95 6.66
N LEU A 81 -16.84 -5.35 6.86
CA LEU A 81 -15.55 -6.04 6.74
C LEU A 81 -15.40 -7.28 7.66
N PRO A 82 -15.76 -7.22 8.96
CA PRO A 82 -15.63 -8.38 9.85
C PRO A 82 -16.57 -9.52 9.46
N SER A 83 -17.72 -9.19 8.88
CA SER A 83 -18.77 -10.14 8.47
C SER A 83 -18.84 -10.28 6.95
N THR A 84 -17.72 -10.03 6.25
CA THR A 84 -17.71 -9.96 4.80
C THR A 84 -18.19 -11.30 4.21
N THR A 85 -19.21 -11.25 3.36
CA THR A 85 -19.73 -12.44 2.65
C THR A 85 -18.83 -12.92 1.52
N VAL A 86 -17.81 -12.12 1.16
CA VAL A 86 -16.77 -12.49 0.20
C VAL A 86 -15.94 -13.62 0.78
N ASN A 87 -15.96 -14.75 0.09
CA ASN A 87 -15.10 -15.88 0.39
C ASN A 87 -13.66 -15.52 0.02
N LEU A 88 -12.83 -15.26 1.04
CA LEU A 88 -11.42 -14.95 0.89
C LEU A 88 -10.58 -16.24 1.00
N PRO A 89 -9.74 -16.54 -0.01
CA PRO A 89 -8.84 -17.69 0.07
C PRO A 89 -7.83 -17.52 1.21
N LYS A 90 -7.41 -18.65 1.80
CA LYS A 90 -6.26 -18.65 2.71
C LYS A 90 -5.00 -18.26 1.94
N LEU A 91 -4.06 -17.59 2.60
CA LEU A 91 -2.88 -17.06 1.93
C LEU A 91 -1.96 -18.17 1.41
N GLU A 92 -1.96 -19.32 2.08
CA GLU A 92 -1.17 -20.51 1.73
C GLU A 92 -1.72 -21.21 0.47
N GLU A 93 -3.00 -21.00 0.15
CA GLU A 93 -3.68 -21.58 -1.02
C GLU A 93 -3.51 -20.71 -2.28
N LEU A 94 -2.85 -19.56 -2.16
CA LEU A 94 -2.67 -18.63 -3.26
C LEU A 94 -1.58 -19.11 -4.22
N SER A 95 -1.89 -19.06 -5.51
CA SER A 95 -0.90 -19.16 -6.57
C SER A 95 0.15 -18.05 -6.47
N SER A 96 1.33 -18.28 -7.06
CA SER A 96 2.41 -17.28 -7.11
C SER A 96 1.98 -15.95 -7.75
N SER A 97 1.09 -16.01 -8.75
CA SER A 97 0.53 -14.81 -9.40
C SER A 97 -0.39 -14.03 -8.45
N GLN A 98 -1.31 -14.71 -7.77
CA GLN A 98 -2.17 -14.11 -6.73
C GLN A 98 -1.34 -13.43 -5.64
N LEU A 99 -0.34 -14.16 -5.13
CA LEU A 99 0.53 -13.66 -4.08
C LEU A 99 1.38 -12.47 -4.55
N TYR A 100 1.84 -12.47 -5.81
CA TYR A 100 2.57 -11.34 -6.40
C TYR A 100 1.75 -10.05 -6.30
N HIS A 101 0.49 -10.05 -6.74
CA HIS A 101 -0.34 -8.84 -6.73
C HIS A 101 -0.63 -8.33 -5.31
N LEU A 102 -0.87 -9.23 -4.35
CA LEU A 102 -1.03 -8.86 -2.94
C LEU A 102 0.27 -8.31 -2.33
N LYS A 103 1.42 -8.90 -2.66
CA LYS A 103 2.73 -8.37 -2.23
C LYS A 103 3.00 -6.98 -2.79
N ARG A 104 2.64 -6.75 -4.07
CA ARG A 104 2.76 -5.43 -4.72
C ARG A 104 1.83 -4.40 -4.10
N LEU A 105 0.59 -4.79 -3.75
CA LEU A 105 -0.34 -3.95 -2.99
C LEU A 105 0.30 -3.46 -1.69
N HIS A 106 0.84 -4.37 -0.90
CA HIS A 106 1.44 -4.06 0.42
C HIS A 106 2.89 -3.57 0.36
N LYS A 107 3.46 -3.39 -0.84
CA LYS A 107 4.83 -2.93 -1.08
C LYS A 107 5.88 -3.80 -0.37
N VAL A 108 5.62 -5.11 -0.27
CA VAL A 108 6.62 -6.09 0.18
C VAL A 108 7.34 -6.70 -1.01
N SER A 109 8.56 -7.22 -0.79
CA SER A 109 9.36 -7.80 -1.85
C SER A 109 8.60 -8.95 -2.54
N PRO A 110 8.35 -8.89 -3.86
CA PRO A 110 7.67 -9.96 -4.57
C PRO A 110 8.50 -11.26 -4.61
N PHE A 111 9.82 -11.14 -4.44
CA PHE A 111 10.77 -12.26 -4.47
C PHE A 111 10.97 -12.96 -3.12
N SER A 112 10.36 -12.44 -2.05
CA SER A 112 10.31 -13.17 -0.78
C SER A 112 9.51 -14.47 -0.95
N LEU A 113 9.98 -15.58 -0.39
CA LEU A 113 9.29 -16.86 -0.50
C LEU A 113 8.05 -16.90 0.41
N GLY A 114 6.94 -17.44 -0.10
CA GLY A 114 5.72 -17.64 0.67
C GLY A 114 5.06 -16.36 1.19
N THR A 115 4.24 -16.49 2.23
CA THR A 115 3.35 -15.43 2.74
C THR A 115 3.95 -14.63 3.90
N LYS A 116 5.10 -15.05 4.44
CA LYS A 116 5.70 -14.52 5.66
C LYS A 116 5.89 -13.00 5.64
N SER A 117 6.56 -12.47 4.61
CA SER A 117 6.84 -11.03 4.50
C SER A 117 5.58 -10.17 4.42
N LEU A 118 4.54 -10.69 3.75
CA LEU A 118 3.23 -10.05 3.66
C LEU A 118 2.54 -10.05 5.02
N MET A 119 2.63 -11.16 5.75
CA MET A 119 2.07 -11.28 7.10
C MET A 119 2.75 -10.39 8.10
N GLU A 120 4.08 -10.37 8.14
CA GLU A 120 4.85 -9.45 8.98
C GLU A 120 4.47 -8.00 8.70
N ARG A 121 4.37 -7.61 7.42
CA ARG A 121 3.95 -6.25 7.04
C ARG A 121 2.57 -5.90 7.55
N VAL A 122 1.61 -6.81 7.40
CA VAL A 122 0.23 -6.60 7.87
C VAL A 122 0.17 -6.54 9.39
N LEU A 123 0.85 -7.43 10.09
CA LEU A 123 0.88 -7.43 11.56
C LEU A 123 1.47 -6.12 12.11
N ILE A 124 2.54 -5.59 11.51
CA ILE A 124 3.11 -4.29 11.88
C ILE A 124 2.08 -3.16 11.68
N LEU A 125 1.36 -3.15 10.56
CA LEU A 125 0.32 -2.16 10.31
C LEU A 125 -0.85 -2.28 11.29
N GLN A 126 -1.25 -3.50 11.64
CA GLN A 126 -2.30 -3.73 12.64
C GLN A 126 -1.88 -3.32 14.04
N LEU A 127 -0.61 -3.53 14.42
CA LEU A 127 -0.08 -3.03 15.69
C LEU A 127 -0.11 -1.50 15.74
N LEU A 128 0.29 -0.85 14.64
CA LEU A 128 0.16 0.60 14.50
C LEU A 128 -1.30 1.03 14.62
N ASP A 129 -2.23 0.35 13.94
CA ASP A 129 -3.65 0.66 13.99
C ASP A 129 -4.22 0.53 15.41
N ARG A 130 -3.90 -0.55 16.13
CA ARG A 130 -4.34 -0.73 17.51
C ARG A 130 -3.78 0.35 18.42
N LYS A 131 -2.49 0.69 18.26
CA LYS A 131 -1.86 1.73 19.07
C LYS A 131 -2.51 3.09 18.84
N MET A 132 -2.83 3.41 17.59
CA MET A 132 -3.57 4.63 17.25
C MET A 132 -5.02 4.59 17.75
N ALA A 133 -5.63 3.40 17.78
CA ALA A 133 -7.02 3.24 18.22
C ALA A 133 -7.20 3.48 19.73
N GLU A 134 -6.18 3.22 20.56
CA GLU A 134 -6.20 3.43 22.02
C GLU A 134 -6.58 4.86 22.42
N ASP A 135 -6.09 5.87 21.69
CA ASP A 135 -6.42 7.29 21.91
C ASP A 135 -6.68 7.97 20.56
N THR A 136 -7.70 7.45 19.86
CA THR A 136 -8.02 7.85 18.49
C THR A 136 -8.22 9.36 18.35
N GLU A 137 -8.88 10.00 19.32
CA GLU A 137 -9.17 11.43 19.26
C GLU A 137 -7.90 12.27 19.31
N LYS A 138 -7.01 12.00 20.27
CA LYS A 138 -5.75 12.71 20.41
C LYS A 138 -4.83 12.46 19.23
N GLU A 139 -4.69 11.19 18.83
CA GLU A 139 -3.80 10.79 17.74
C GLU A 139 -4.25 11.44 16.43
N LEU A 140 -5.53 11.37 16.05
CA LEU A 140 -6.01 11.96 14.79
C LEU A 140 -5.95 13.48 14.77
N LYS A 141 -6.28 14.16 15.89
CA LYS A 141 -6.20 15.62 15.99
C LYS A 141 -4.75 16.12 15.95
N GLY A 142 -3.80 15.31 16.42
CA GLY A 142 -2.37 15.64 16.42
C GLY A 142 -1.69 15.54 15.05
N LEU A 143 -2.31 14.88 14.06
CA LEU A 143 -1.69 14.68 12.74
C LEU A 143 -1.83 15.91 11.86
N ASN A 144 -0.70 16.38 11.33
CA ASN A 144 -0.70 17.32 10.21
C ASN A 144 -1.08 16.62 8.89
N VAL A 145 -1.35 17.42 7.85
CA VAL A 145 -1.77 16.92 6.52
C VAL A 145 -0.80 15.89 5.95
N THR A 146 0.51 16.14 6.03
CA THR A 146 1.55 15.23 5.50
C THR A 146 1.53 13.89 6.23
N GLN A 147 1.32 13.90 7.55
CA GLN A 147 1.19 12.69 8.34
C GLN A 147 -0.10 11.94 7.98
N LEU A 148 -1.25 12.63 7.87
CA LEU A 148 -2.50 12.01 7.42
C LEU A 148 -2.34 11.31 6.07
N GLN A 149 -1.76 12.00 5.09
CA GLN A 149 -1.46 11.43 3.77
C GLN A 149 -0.56 10.19 3.88
N LEU A 150 0.48 10.24 4.72
CA LEU A 150 1.34 9.08 4.98
C LEU A 150 0.54 7.90 5.57
N HIS A 151 -0.30 8.15 6.57
CA HIS A 151 -1.12 7.12 7.20
C HIS A 151 -2.07 6.45 6.21
N LEU A 152 -2.71 7.22 5.33
CA LEU A 152 -3.56 6.69 4.27
C LEU A 152 -2.74 5.93 3.22
N TYR A 153 -1.59 6.48 2.80
CA TYR A 153 -0.70 5.86 1.81
C TYR A 153 -0.13 4.50 2.27
N ILE A 154 0.30 4.37 3.53
CA ILE A 154 0.86 3.09 4.02
C ILE A 154 -0.21 1.99 4.08
N ARG A 155 -1.48 2.37 4.25
CA ARG A 155 -2.67 1.49 4.22
C ARG A 155 -3.27 1.33 2.82
N LYS A 156 -2.65 1.95 1.80
CA LYS A 156 -3.09 1.90 0.39
C LYS A 156 -4.49 2.47 0.17
N LEU A 157 -4.84 3.50 0.94
CA LEU A 157 -6.08 4.25 0.80
C LEU A 157 -5.86 5.43 -0.14
N ASN A 158 -6.73 5.56 -1.12
CA ASN A 158 -6.71 6.65 -2.08
C ASN A 158 -7.35 7.88 -1.44
N TYR A 159 -6.53 8.90 -1.26
CA TYR A 159 -6.91 10.21 -0.72
C TYR A 159 -6.81 11.33 -1.77
N ALA A 160 -6.74 10.96 -3.06
CA ALA A 160 -6.73 11.94 -4.14
C ALA A 160 -7.97 12.83 -4.02
N LYS A 161 -7.76 14.15 -4.03
CA LYS A 161 -8.81 15.16 -3.96
C LYS A 161 -9.60 15.18 -2.64
N MET A 162 -9.11 14.55 -1.57
CA MET A 162 -9.71 14.67 -0.25
C MET A 162 -9.16 15.89 0.50
N ASP A 163 -10.02 16.56 1.24
CA ASP A 163 -9.63 17.54 2.24
C ASP A 163 -9.20 16.85 3.55
N THR A 164 -8.67 17.63 4.49
CA THR A 164 -8.14 17.13 5.77
C THR A 164 -9.20 16.40 6.59
N GLU A 165 -10.42 16.92 6.63
CA GLU A 165 -11.53 16.32 7.39
C GLU A 165 -11.95 14.96 6.81
N SER A 166 -12.06 14.86 5.48
CA SER A 166 -12.34 13.57 4.83
C SER A 166 -11.24 12.55 5.07
N MET A 167 -9.97 12.98 5.04
CA MET A 167 -8.82 12.11 5.35
C MET A 167 -8.87 11.59 6.79
N GLN A 168 -9.16 12.46 7.76
CA GLN A 168 -9.33 12.08 9.16
C GLN A 168 -10.51 11.12 9.35
N SER A 169 -11.66 11.41 8.74
CA SER A 169 -12.85 10.56 8.80
C SER A 169 -12.58 9.17 8.22
N LEU A 170 -11.88 9.11 7.08
CA LEU A 170 -11.49 7.84 6.45
C LEU A 170 -10.53 7.04 7.33
N LEU A 171 -9.50 7.70 7.88
CA LEU A 171 -8.55 7.04 8.78
C LEU A 171 -9.24 6.55 10.06
N ASN A 172 -10.15 7.34 10.64
CA ASN A 172 -10.93 6.93 11.80
C ASN A 172 -11.75 5.66 11.52
N LYS A 173 -12.50 5.63 10.40
CA LYS A 173 -13.26 4.44 9.97
C LYS A 173 -12.35 3.22 9.78
N TRP A 174 -11.16 3.43 9.22
CA TRP A 174 -10.17 2.36 9.11
C TRP A 174 -9.75 1.83 10.48
N LEU A 175 -9.36 2.71 11.41
CA LEU A 175 -8.89 2.31 12.74
C LEU A 175 -9.99 1.56 13.53
N GLN A 176 -11.24 2.02 13.44
CA GLN A 176 -12.38 1.40 14.11
C GLN A 176 -12.69 -0.01 13.60
N HIS A 177 -12.56 -0.25 12.29
CA HIS A 177 -13.06 -1.47 11.67
C HIS A 177 -11.98 -2.46 11.21
N CYS A 178 -10.77 -1.99 10.91
CA CYS A 178 -9.70 -2.81 10.35
C CYS A 178 -8.70 -3.31 11.41
N SER A 179 -8.55 -2.62 12.55
CA SER A 179 -7.56 -2.95 13.59
C SER A 179 -7.77 -4.33 14.26
N THR A 180 -9.02 -4.81 14.24
CA THR A 180 -9.47 -6.08 14.83
C THR A 180 -9.62 -7.21 13.82
N LEU A 181 -9.44 -6.94 12.52
CA LEU A 181 -9.60 -7.96 11.49
C LEU A 181 -8.55 -9.08 11.64
N PRO A 182 -8.89 -10.32 11.26
CA PRO A 182 -7.88 -11.35 11.04
C PRO A 182 -6.82 -10.86 10.02
N PRO A 183 -5.52 -11.14 10.22
CA PRO A 183 -4.46 -10.70 9.31
C PRO A 183 -4.71 -11.13 7.85
N SER A 184 -5.26 -12.32 7.64
CA SER A 184 -5.64 -12.83 6.33
C SER A 184 -6.67 -11.93 5.63
N THR A 185 -7.69 -11.45 6.35
CA THR A 185 -8.70 -10.51 5.83
C THR A 185 -8.10 -9.11 5.64
N TYR A 186 -7.26 -8.66 6.57
CA TYR A 186 -6.65 -7.33 6.52
C TYR A 186 -5.80 -7.13 5.24
N VAL A 187 -5.14 -8.19 4.75
CA VAL A 187 -4.41 -8.16 3.46
C VAL A 187 -5.30 -7.65 2.31
N TYR A 188 -6.57 -8.04 2.29
CA TYR A 188 -7.50 -7.65 1.22
C TYR A 188 -8.23 -6.35 1.51
N ALA A 189 -8.22 -5.86 2.77
CA ALA A 189 -9.01 -4.72 3.19
C ALA A 189 -8.86 -3.50 2.27
N PRO A 190 -7.65 -3.02 1.89
CA PRO A 190 -7.54 -1.86 1.01
C PRO A 190 -8.22 -2.03 -0.35
N PHE A 191 -8.18 -3.25 -0.89
CA PHE A 191 -8.87 -3.59 -2.13
C PHE A 191 -10.39 -3.61 -1.90
N LEU A 192 -10.87 -4.33 -0.88
CA LEU A 192 -12.31 -4.54 -0.64
C LEU A 192 -13.09 -3.24 -0.47
N ILE A 193 -12.51 -2.23 0.19
CA ILE A 193 -13.21 -0.96 0.45
C ILE A 193 -13.10 0.08 -0.66
N GLN A 194 -12.29 -0.16 -1.69
CA GLN A 194 -12.01 0.83 -2.75
C GLN A 194 -12.24 0.31 -4.17
N ALA A 195 -12.16 -1.00 -4.38
CA ALA A 195 -12.34 -1.58 -5.70
C ALA A 195 -13.74 -1.29 -6.21
N LYS A 196 -13.81 -0.92 -7.50
CA LYS A 196 -15.03 -0.72 -8.26
C LYS A 196 -14.94 -1.61 -9.49
N PHE A 197 -16.08 -2.09 -9.96
CA PHE A 197 -16.21 -2.68 -11.29
C PHE A 197 -16.30 -1.60 -12.36
#